data_AF-A0A7V3WQT0-F1
#
_entry.id   AF-A0A7V3WQT0-F1
#
_cell.length_a   1.000
_cell.length_b   1.000
_cell.length_c   1.000
_cell.angle_alpha   90.00
_cell.angle_beta   90.00
_cell.angle_gamma   90.00
#
_symmetry.space_group_name_H-M   'P 1'
#
loop_
_entity.id
_entity.type
_entity.pdbx_description
1 polymer ?
#
loop_
_entity_poly.entity_id
_entity_poly.type
_entity_poly.pdbx_seq_one_letter_code
_entity_poly.pdbx_strand_id
1 'polypeptide(L)'
;MATKKNKDRLRTVLVILCNRLAPLQKPRYIEVRCKSDGTIVRETVLKREPRQPRFDEVWINDEGKKSMADCTRFKRHYGHRLQKPAA
;
A
#
# COMPACT_ATOMS: atom_id res chain seq x y z
N MET A 1 7.40 10.01 -28.87
CA MET A 1 7.82 8.60 -28.73
C MET A 1 7.26 8.03 -27.43
N ALA A 2 6.05 7.46 -27.45
CA ALA A 2 5.45 6.83 -26.28
C ALA A 2 5.86 5.35 -26.26
N THR A 3 6.76 4.98 -25.35
CA THR A 3 7.08 3.57 -25.14
C THR A 3 5.81 2.88 -24.61
N LYS A 4 5.25 1.95 -25.39
CA LYS A 4 4.19 1.01 -24.95
C LYS A 4 4.76 0.11 -23.84
N LYS A 5 4.97 0.65 -22.64
CA LYS A 5 5.43 -0.11 -21.47
C LYS A 5 4.20 -0.74 -20.80
N ASN A 6 3.96 -2.01 -21.10
CA ASN A 6 3.34 -2.99 -20.20
C ASN A 6 2.15 -2.49 -19.35
N LYS A 7 1.12 -1.93 -20.01
CA LYS A 7 -0.05 -1.28 -19.37
C LYS A 7 -0.87 -2.20 -18.45
N ASP A 8 -0.73 -3.51 -18.59
CA ASP A 8 -1.46 -4.52 -17.81
C ASP A 8 -0.66 -5.16 -16.68
N ARG A 9 0.56 -4.68 -16.40
CA ARG A 9 1.32 -5.23 -15.27
C ARG A 9 0.69 -4.74 -13.96
N LEU A 10 -0.06 -5.63 -13.33
CA LEU A 10 -0.64 -5.41 -12.02
C LEU A 10 0.45 -5.36 -10.95
N ARG A 11 0.31 -4.40 -10.04
CA ARG A 11 1.13 -4.24 -8.84
C ARG A 11 0.23 -4.35 -7.64
N THR A 12 0.76 -4.94 -6.58
CA THR A 12 0.10 -5.06 -5.29
C THR A 12 0.81 -4.15 -4.30
N VAL A 13 0.09 -3.16 -3.79
CA VAL A 13 0.57 -2.19 -2.81
C VAL A 13 -0.07 -2.49 -1.47
N LEU A 14 0.72 -2.55 -0.41
CA LEU A 14 0.22 -2.55 0.96
C LEU A 14 0.16 -1.12 1.48
N VAL A 15 -1.02 -0.66 1.85
CA VAL A 15 -1.20 0.62 2.55
C VAL A 15 -1.41 0.35 4.03
N ILE A 16 -0.55 0.92 4.87
CA ILE A 16 -0.61 0.85 6.32
C ILE A 16 -1.12 2.20 6.82
N LEU A 17 -2.34 2.22 7.36
CA LEU A 17 -2.89 3.38 8.03
C LEU A 17 -2.60 3.27 9.53
N CYS A 18 -1.75 4.14 10.04
CA CYS A 18 -1.47 4.27 11.45
C CYS A 18 -1.81 5.68 11.95
N ASN A 19 -1.89 5.83 13.26
CA ASN A 19 -2.15 7.12 13.89
C ASN A 19 -0.91 7.54 14.69
N ARG A 20 -0.20 8.57 14.20
CA ARG A 20 0.97 9.11 14.92
C ARG A 20 0.63 9.64 16.31
N LEU A 21 -0.57 10.18 16.48
CA LEU A 21 -1.03 10.78 17.73
C LEU A 21 -1.61 9.74 18.72
N ALA A 22 -1.87 8.51 18.26
CA ALA A 22 -2.38 7.43 19.10
C ALA A 22 -1.64 6.11 18.81
N PRO A 23 -0.41 5.93 19.34
CA PRO A 23 0.44 4.78 19.02
C PRO A 23 -0.13 3.43 19.48
N LEU A 24 -1.04 3.43 20.46
CA LEU A 24 -1.75 2.23 20.93
C LEU A 24 -2.88 1.78 19.97
N GLN A 25 -3.31 2.66 19.07
CA GLN A 25 -4.35 2.32 18.10
C GLN A 25 -3.78 1.34 17.06
N LYS A 26 -4.43 0.19 16.91
CA LYS A 26 -3.99 -0.83 15.94
C LYS A 26 -4.01 -0.26 14.51
N PRO A 27 -2.91 -0.40 13.75
CA PRO A 27 -2.88 -0.01 12.35
C PRO A 27 -3.89 -0.79 11.52
N ARG A 28 -4.38 -0.17 10.45
CA ARG A 28 -5.16 -0.84 9.42
C ARG A 28 -4.27 -1.15 8.23
N TYR A 29 -4.47 -2.33 7.66
CA TYR A 29 -3.72 -2.82 6.51
C TYR A 29 -4.69 -2.94 5.34
N ILE A 30 -4.37 -2.30 4.22
CA ILE A 30 -5.21 -2.31 3.03
C ILE A 30 -4.36 -2.83 1.88
N GLU A 31 -4.77 -3.95 1.29
CA GLU A 31 -4.20 -4.46 0.06
C GLU A 31 -4.85 -3.76 -1.12
N VAL A 32 -4.03 -3.08 -1.92
CA VAL A 32 -4.45 -2.36 -3.11
C VAL A 32 -3.82 -3.05 -4.31
N ARG A 33 -4.64 -3.49 -5.26
CA ARG A 33 -4.17 -3.94 -6.56
C ARG A 33 -4.39 -2.81 -7.55
N CYS A 34 -3.32 -2.35 -8.16
CA CYS A 34 -3.36 -1.27 -9.14
C CYS A 34 -2.61 -1.67 -10.42
N LYS A 35 -2.98 -1.03 -11.52
CA LYS A 35 -2.23 -1.11 -12.78
C LYS A 35 -1.00 -0.20 -12.70
N SER A 36 -0.10 -0.36 -13.67
CA SER A 36 1.12 0.44 -13.76
C SER A 36 0.88 1.95 -13.94
N ASP A 37 -0.29 2.35 -14.44
CA ASP A 37 -0.71 3.74 -14.60
C ASP A 37 -1.32 4.36 -13.33
N GLY A 38 -1.41 3.57 -12.24
CA GLY A 38 -2.01 4.00 -10.98
C GLY A 38 -3.51 3.72 -10.87
N THR A 39 -4.16 3.17 -11.90
CA THR A 39 -5.57 2.80 -11.82
C THR A 39 -5.77 1.71 -10.78
N ILE A 40 -6.57 1.98 -9.76
CA ILE A 40 -6.92 1.00 -8.72
C ILE A 40 -7.94 0.02 -9.29
N VAL A 41 -7.59 -1.27 -9.26
CA VAL A 41 -8.45 -2.37 -9.72
C VAL A 41 -9.24 -2.97 -8.56
N ARG A 42 -8.62 -3.05 -7.38
CA ARG A 42 -9.25 -3.62 -6.19
C ARG A 42 -8.61 -3.07 -4.92
N GLU A 43 -9.45 -2.79 -3.94
CA GLU A 43 -9.04 -2.48 -2.58
C GLU A 43 -9.59 -3.56 -1.64
N THR A 44 -8.81 -3.99 -0.66
CA THR A 44 -9.23 -5.01 0.30
C THR A 44 -8.64 -4.70 1.67
N VAL A 45 -9.51 -4.44 2.64
CA VAL A 45 -9.10 -4.23 4.04
C VAL A 45 -8.73 -5.58 4.65
N LEU A 46 -7.49 -5.69 5.11
CA LEU A 46 -6.97 -6.88 5.78
C LEU A 46 -7.27 -6.79 7.28
N LYS A 47 -7.75 -7.90 7.84
CA LYS A 47 -8.05 -8.00 9.28
C LYS A 47 -6.80 -7.99 10.18
N ARG A 48 -5.62 -8.27 9.62
CA ARG A 48 -4.36 -8.51 10.34
C ARG A 48 -3.18 -8.05 9.49
N GLU A 49 -2.04 -7.81 10.13
CA GLU A 49 -0.78 -7.61 9.41
C GLU A 49 -0.45 -8.86 8.57
N PRO A 50 -0.10 -8.69 7.29
CA PRO A 50 0.44 -9.78 6.48
C PRO A 50 1.71 -10.37 7.08
N ARG A 51 1.91 -11.69 6.94
CA ARG A 51 3.08 -12.39 7.49
C ARG A 51 4.22 -12.60 6.48
N GLN A 52 3.97 -12.30 5.21
CA GLN A 52 4.88 -12.64 4.11
C GLN A 52 5.24 -11.41 3.27
N PRO A 53 6.48 -11.32 2.75
CA PRO A 53 6.93 -10.28 1.83
C PRO A 53 6.34 -10.46 0.43
N ARG A 54 5.07 -10.11 0.26
CA ARG A 54 4.31 -10.38 -0.99
C ARG A 54 3.86 -9.13 -1.74
N PHE A 55 4.19 -7.93 -1.26
CA PHE A 55 3.74 -6.68 -1.86
C PHE A 55 4.86 -6.06 -2.70
N ASP A 56 4.52 -5.54 -3.87
CA ASP A 56 5.50 -4.85 -4.72
C ASP A 56 5.93 -3.52 -4.08
N GLU A 57 5.01 -2.87 -3.37
CA GLU A 57 5.26 -1.62 -2.65
C GLU A 57 4.56 -1.61 -1.29
N VAL A 58 5.14 -0.88 -0.33
CA VAL A 58 4.52 -0.61 0.97
C VAL A 58 4.45 0.88 1.17
N TRP A 59 3.27 1.38 1.53
CA TRP A 59 2.95 2.78 1.69
C TRP A 59 2.38 2.98 3.09
N ILE A 60 2.78 4.06 3.76
CA ILE A 60 2.37 4.36 5.14
C ILE A 60 1.70 5.73 5.17
N ASN A 61 0.59 5.79 5.89
CA ASN A 61 -0.11 7.02 6.25
C ASN A 61 -0.17 7.14 7.77
N ASP A 62 0.27 8.28 8.30
CA ASP A 62 0.35 8.53 9.75
C ASP A 62 -0.74 9.49 10.28
N GLU A 63 -1.77 9.79 9.47
CA GLU A 63 -2.85 10.75 9.76
C GLU A 63 -3.95 10.20 10.69
N GLY A 64 -3.96 8.89 10.97
CA GLY A 64 -4.96 8.26 11.84
C GLY A 64 -6.34 8.10 11.22
N LYS A 65 -6.45 8.18 9.89
CA LYS A 65 -7.70 7.99 9.15
C LYS A 65 -8.05 6.50 9.03
N LYS A 66 -9.34 6.23 8.78
CA LYS A 66 -9.90 4.87 8.72
C LYS A 66 -9.92 4.29 7.31
N SER A 67 -9.93 5.14 6.28
CA SER A 67 -10.06 4.77 4.87
C SER A 67 -9.04 5.55 4.03
N MET A 68 -8.60 4.97 2.91
CA MET A 68 -7.64 5.62 2.01
C MET A 68 -8.17 6.91 1.38
N ALA A 69 -9.48 6.97 1.08
CA ALA A 69 -10.11 8.16 0.51
C ALA A 69 -10.07 9.39 1.43
N ASP A 70 -9.94 9.18 2.74
CA ASP A 70 -9.86 10.26 3.73
C ASP A 70 -8.41 10.74 3.99
N CYS A 71 -7.43 10.04 3.44
CA CYS A 71 -6.01 10.35 3.60
C CYS A 71 -5.57 11.36 2.54
N THR A 72 -4.74 12.32 2.95
CA THR A 72 -4.22 13.37 2.07
C THR A 72 -2.82 13.06 1.56
N ARG A 73 -2.04 12.26 2.31
CA ARG A 73 -0.64 11.98 1.99
C ARG A 73 -0.30 10.53 2.24
N PHE A 74 0.50 9.94 1.36
CA PHE A 74 1.08 8.63 1.60
C PHE A 74 2.57 8.69 1.37
N LYS A 75 3.33 7.99 2.22
CA LYS A 75 4.78 7.87 2.09
C LYS A 75 5.13 6.44 1.70
N ARG A 76 5.85 6.27 0.61
CA ARG A 76 6.38 4.95 0.24
C ARG A 76 7.51 4.56 1.20
N HIS A 77 7.38 3.39 1.80
CA HIS A 77 8.38 2.81 2.71
C HIS A 77 9.22 1.79 1.95
N TYR A 78 10.44 2.17 1.59
CA TYR A 78 11.39 1.30 0.92
C TYR A 78 12.01 0.30 1.90
N GLY A 79 12.32 -0.91 1.45
CA GLY A 79 12.97 -1.94 2.28
C GLY A 79 12.07 -2.47 3.41
N HIS A 80 10.75 -2.29 3.30
CA HIS A 80 9.83 -2.80 4.31
C HIS A 80 9.84 -4.34 4.32
N ARG A 81 9.72 -4.98 5.48
CA ARG A 81 9.69 -6.46 5.62
C ARG A 81 8.60 -7.18 4.84
N LEU A 82 7.57 -6.44 4.43
CA LEU A 82 6.43 -6.95 3.64
C LEU A 82 6.57 -6.65 2.14
N GLN A 83 7.57 -5.83 1.78
CA GLN A 83 7.94 -5.61 0.39
C GLN A 83 8.66 -6.86 -0.12
N LYS A 84 8.33 -7.29 -1.35
CA LYS A 84 9.06 -8.37 -2.02
C LYS A 84 10.55 -7.98 -2.09
N PRO A 85 11.46 -8.93 -1.85
CA PRO A 85 12.88 -8.69 -2.12
C PRO A 85 13.04 -8.33 -3.60
N ALA A 86 13.90 -7.35 -3.88
CA ALA A 86 14.33 -7.11 -5.25
C ALA A 86 15.05 -8.39 -5.71
N ALA A 87 14.52 -9.01 -6.77
CA ALA A 87 15.18 -10.13 -7.44
C ALA A 87 16.43 -9.63 -8.19
#